data_AF-A0A7E4VYN4-F1
#
_entry.id   AF-A0A7E4VYN4-F1
#
_cell.length_a   1.000
_cell.length_b   1.000
_cell.length_c   1.000
_cell.angle_alpha   90.00
_cell.angle_beta   90.00
_cell.angle_gamma   90.00
#
_symmetry.space_group_name_H-M   'P 1'
#
loop_
_entity.id
_entity.type
_entity.pdbx_description
1 polymer ?
#
loop_
_entity_poly.entity_id
_entity_poly.type
_entity_poly.pdbx_seq_one_letter_code
_entity_poly.pdbx_strand_id
1 'polypeptide(L)'
;MIALIRLSIVTQFVAEPKLLFVIPGNCFVPKPEVDVGVVKFVPRIEPLIPCDFAVVEKVARHVFIYRQKYVIKCVKTMFPEETADEQAHELLRACRIDPTTRPFKLGVDEIGAMCVHFEAECRRIPGLFLYDHARKHRTLEMLANEENAIPPEYTPPTGMTDAQFDEGVSLRNLVAKKADVE
;
A
#
# COMPACT_ATOMS: atom_id res chain seq x y z
N MET A 1 -3.86 -6.41 17.17
CA MET A 1 -2.88 -6.09 16.10
C MET A 1 -3.43 -6.68 14.80
N ILE A 2 -3.98 -5.86 13.91
CA ILE A 2 -4.49 -6.32 12.61
C ILE A 2 -3.27 -6.73 11.79
N ALA A 3 -3.14 -8.01 11.43
CA ALA A 3 -2.06 -8.45 10.54
C ALA A 3 -2.18 -7.67 9.22
N LEU A 4 -1.12 -6.96 8.85
CA LEU A 4 -1.13 -6.15 7.64
C LEU A 4 -1.10 -7.08 6.43
N ILE A 5 -2.14 -6.93 5.61
CA ILE A 5 -2.37 -7.62 4.33
C ILE A 5 -2.75 -6.55 3.31
N ARG A 6 -2.72 -6.90 2.03
CA ARG A 6 -3.05 -5.99 0.91
C ARG A 6 -4.30 -5.13 1.17
N LEU A 7 -5.41 -5.76 1.59
CA LEU A 7 -6.66 -5.05 1.88
C LEU A 7 -6.49 -4.02 3.01
N SER A 8 -5.76 -4.37 4.06
CA SER A 8 -5.55 -3.52 5.23
C SER A 8 -4.74 -2.25 4.88
N ILE A 9 -3.75 -2.36 4.00
CA ILE A 9 -2.98 -1.20 3.53
C ILE A 9 -3.85 -0.29 2.68
N VAL A 10 -4.57 -0.86 1.71
CA VAL A 10 -5.40 -0.08 0.78
C VAL A 10 -6.53 0.66 1.51
N THR A 11 -7.13 0.04 2.54
CA THR A 11 -8.16 0.72 3.33
C THR A 11 -7.58 1.78 4.25
N GLN A 12 -6.48 1.49 4.95
CA GLN A 12 -5.83 2.45 5.87
C GLN A 12 -5.27 3.67 5.13
N PHE A 13 -4.85 3.49 3.88
CA PHE A 13 -4.36 4.54 2.99
C PHE A 13 -5.36 5.69 2.84
N VAL A 14 -6.65 5.40 2.59
CA VAL A 14 -7.69 6.42 2.37
C VAL A 14 -8.67 6.62 3.54
N ALA A 15 -8.71 5.71 4.50
CA ALA A 15 -9.67 5.74 5.60
C ALA A 15 -9.10 5.18 6.90
N GLU A 16 -9.73 5.47 8.04
CA GLU A 16 -9.50 4.80 9.31
C GLU A 16 -10.60 3.75 9.53
N PRO A 17 -10.31 2.44 9.37
CA PRO A 17 -11.26 1.39 9.65
C PRO A 17 -11.39 1.16 11.16
N LYS A 18 -12.63 1.15 11.67
CA LYS A 18 -12.97 0.85 13.07
C LYS A 18 -13.95 -0.31 13.13
N LEU A 19 -13.54 -1.44 13.72
CA LEU A 19 -14.46 -2.54 14.03
C LEU A 19 -15.36 -2.08 15.18
N LEU A 20 -16.66 -1.98 14.93
CA LEU A 20 -17.62 -1.57 15.96
C LEU A 20 -18.01 -2.75 16.83
N PHE A 21 -18.51 -3.82 16.21
CA PHE A 21 -18.90 -5.06 16.87
C PHE A 21 -19.01 -6.21 15.86
N VAL A 22 -19.13 -7.42 16.37
CA VAL A 22 -19.33 -8.65 15.58
C VAL A 22 -20.71 -9.21 15.89
N ILE A 23 -21.47 -9.52 14.85
CA ILE A 23 -22.79 -10.16 14.93
C ILE A 23 -22.57 -11.66 14.69
N PRO A 24 -22.95 -12.53 15.63
CA PRO A 24 -22.89 -13.96 15.45
C PRO A 24 -23.70 -14.42 14.22
N GLY A 25 -23.17 -15.37 13.45
CA GLY A 25 -23.82 -15.86 12.22
C GLY A 25 -25.23 -16.44 12.46
N ASN A 26 -25.50 -16.96 13.66
CA ASN A 26 -26.82 -17.50 14.02
C ASN A 26 -27.93 -16.43 14.08
N CYS A 27 -27.61 -15.13 14.05
CA CYS A 27 -28.58 -14.04 13.99
C CYS A 27 -29.16 -13.80 12.59
N PHE A 28 -28.64 -14.47 11.55
CA PHE A 28 -29.07 -14.29 10.15
C PHE A 28 -29.90 -15.47 9.63
N VAL A 29 -30.78 -15.18 8.66
CA VAL A 29 -31.61 -16.18 7.97
C VAL A 29 -31.49 -16.00 6.45
N PRO A 30 -31.04 -17.01 5.68
CA PRO A 30 -30.49 -18.30 6.15
C PRO A 30 -29.16 -18.12 6.91
N LYS A 31 -28.86 -19.07 7.80
CA LYS A 31 -27.66 -18.99 8.66
C LYS A 31 -26.37 -19.14 7.83
N PRO A 32 -25.46 -18.14 7.85
CA PRO A 32 -24.11 -18.26 7.27
C PRO A 32 -23.19 -19.16 8.09
N GLU A 33 -22.10 -19.61 7.47
CA GLU A 33 -21.05 -20.42 8.11
C GLU A 33 -20.06 -19.59 8.97
N VAL A 34 -20.12 -18.27 8.87
CA VAL A 34 -19.19 -17.33 9.49
C VAL A 34 -19.93 -16.20 10.21
N ASP A 35 -19.26 -15.56 11.17
CA ASP A 35 -19.75 -14.36 11.83
C ASP A 35 -19.56 -13.10 10.95
N VAL A 36 -20.33 -12.06 11.25
CA VAL A 36 -20.34 -10.81 10.48
C VAL A 36 -19.76 -9.67 11.31
N GLY A 37 -18.67 -9.05 10.84
CA GLY A 37 -18.09 -7.86 11.47
C GLY A 37 -18.67 -6.57 10.89
N VAL A 38 -19.14 -5.66 11.76
CA VAL A 38 -19.56 -4.32 11.37
C VAL A 38 -18.38 -3.36 11.49
N VAL A 39 -17.94 -2.78 10.37
CA VAL A 39 -16.78 -1.88 10.30
C VAL A 39 -17.22 -0.49 9.84
N LYS A 40 -16.92 0.55 10.63
CA LYS A 40 -17.06 1.95 10.23
C LYS A 40 -15.78 2.38 9.53
N PHE A 41 -15.89 2.91 8.32
CA PHE A 41 -14.79 3.57 7.63
C PHE A 41 -14.94 5.08 7.80
N VAL A 42 -13.92 5.72 8.36
CA VAL A 42 -13.87 7.18 8.45
C VAL A 42 -12.85 7.67 7.42
N PRO A 43 -13.27 8.35 6.34
CA PRO A 43 -12.33 8.86 5.33
C PRO A 43 -11.27 9.77 5.94
N ARG A 44 -10.05 9.68 5.43
CA ARG A 44 -8.99 10.62 5.77
C ARG A 44 -9.10 11.85 4.90
N ILE A 45 -8.78 13.00 5.48
CA ILE A 45 -8.72 14.27 4.75
C ILE A 45 -7.50 14.25 3.80
N GLU A 46 -6.39 13.70 4.29
CA GLU A 46 -5.16 13.48 3.54
C GLU A 46 -4.80 11.99 3.61
N PRO A 47 -4.47 11.33 2.49
CA PRO A 47 -4.07 9.94 2.51
C PRO A 47 -2.79 9.74 3.30
N LEU A 48 -2.60 8.55 3.89
CA LEU A 48 -1.38 8.23 4.65
C LEU A 48 -0.12 8.15 3.78
N ILE A 49 -0.30 7.87 2.48
CA ILE A 49 0.79 7.69 1.54
C ILE A 49 0.64 8.79 0.47
N PRO A 50 1.67 9.62 0.20
CA PRO A 50 1.56 10.70 -0.77
C PRO A 50 1.80 10.21 -2.21
N CYS A 51 1.14 9.12 -2.60
CA CYS A 51 1.26 8.48 -3.91
C CYS A 51 -0.13 8.23 -4.50
N ASP A 52 -0.21 8.09 -5.82
CA ASP A 52 -1.44 7.68 -6.48
C ASP A 52 -1.85 6.26 -6.05
N PHE A 53 -3.16 6.00 -6.03
CA PHE A 53 -3.71 4.70 -5.66
C PHE A 53 -3.09 3.55 -6.48
N ALA A 54 -2.85 3.75 -7.79
CA ALA A 54 -2.30 2.71 -8.65
C ALA A 54 -0.89 2.28 -8.21
N VAL A 55 -0.10 3.22 -7.68
CA VAL A 55 1.24 2.95 -7.13
C VAL A 55 1.12 2.17 -5.82
N VAL A 56 0.28 2.65 -4.90
CA VAL A 56 0.06 2.00 -3.60
C VAL A 56 -0.46 0.57 -3.79
N GLU A 57 -1.42 0.38 -4.69
CA GLU A 57 -1.99 -0.92 -5.00
C GLU A 57 -0.95 -1.86 -5.62
N LYS A 58 -0.10 -1.35 -6.54
CA LYS A 58 0.98 -2.14 -7.15
C LYS A 58 2.01 -2.59 -6.11
N VAL A 59 2.48 -1.68 -5.28
CA VAL A 59 3.47 -1.99 -4.23
C VAL A 59 2.88 -2.97 -3.23
N ALA A 60 1.68 -2.72 -2.71
CA ALA A 60 1.02 -3.62 -1.76
C ALA A 60 0.81 -5.02 -2.35
N ARG A 61 0.44 -5.12 -3.63
CA ARG A 61 0.29 -6.42 -4.32
C ARG A 61 1.58 -7.23 -4.29
N HIS A 62 2.72 -6.62 -4.60
CA HIS A 62 4.01 -7.32 -4.66
C HIS A 62 4.55 -7.61 -3.26
N VAL A 63 4.44 -6.68 -2.32
CA VAL A 63 4.94 -6.88 -0.94
C VAL A 63 4.22 -8.03 -0.24
N PHE A 64 2.91 -8.18 -0.44
CA PHE A 64 2.12 -9.22 0.23
C PHE A 64 1.90 -10.50 -0.59
N ILE A 65 2.59 -10.67 -1.74
CA ILE A 65 2.45 -11.87 -2.59
C ILE A 65 2.90 -13.15 -1.87
N TYR A 66 4.02 -13.11 -1.13
CA TYR A 66 4.57 -14.26 -0.42
C TYR A 66 4.59 -14.04 1.10
N ARG A 67 3.47 -14.34 1.77
CA ARG A 67 3.28 -14.10 3.20
C ARG A 67 4.27 -14.84 4.12
N GLN A 68 4.81 -15.97 3.68
CA GLN A 68 5.71 -16.82 4.47
C GLN A 68 7.20 -16.61 4.13
N LYS A 69 7.52 -15.78 3.15
CA LYS A 69 8.90 -15.47 2.76
C LYS A 69 9.35 -14.13 3.34
N TYR A 70 10.65 -13.87 3.26
CA TYR A 70 11.21 -12.56 3.59
C TYR A 70 10.84 -11.51 2.54
N VAL A 71 10.72 -10.25 2.97
CA VAL A 71 10.28 -9.12 2.14
C VAL A 71 11.17 -8.96 0.91
N ILE A 72 12.46 -9.24 0.99
CA ILE A 72 13.36 -9.19 -0.17
C ILE A 72 12.89 -10.07 -1.33
N LYS A 73 12.32 -11.26 -1.05
CA LYS A 73 11.78 -12.14 -2.11
C LYS A 73 10.52 -11.57 -2.75
N CYS A 74 9.77 -10.76 -2.01
CA CYS A 74 8.58 -10.08 -2.50
C CYS A 74 8.96 -8.87 -3.35
N VAL A 75 9.86 -8.01 -2.86
CA VAL A 75 10.29 -6.79 -3.56
C VAL A 75 11.01 -7.11 -4.87
N LYS A 76 11.79 -8.20 -4.95
CA LYS A 76 12.40 -8.66 -6.21
C LYS A 76 11.41 -8.85 -7.36
N THR A 77 10.15 -9.17 -7.06
CA THR A 77 9.12 -9.34 -8.09
C THR A 77 8.69 -8.02 -8.75
N MET A 78 9.08 -6.87 -8.18
CA MET A 78 8.77 -5.54 -8.72
C MET A 78 9.75 -5.09 -9.81
N PHE A 79 10.86 -5.81 -9.98
CA PHE A 79 11.97 -5.44 -10.86
C PHE A 79 12.30 -6.56 -11.86
N PRO A 80 12.87 -6.24 -13.03
CA PRO A 80 13.37 -7.23 -13.99
C PRO A 80 14.36 -8.20 -13.35
N GLU A 81 14.34 -9.46 -13.79
CA GLU A 81 15.16 -10.54 -13.21
C GLU A 81 16.66 -10.20 -13.16
N GLU A 82 17.16 -9.45 -14.15
CA GLU A 82 18.56 -9.02 -14.27
C GLU A 82 18.98 -8.01 -13.21
N THR A 83 18.10 -7.08 -12.83
CA THR A 83 18.39 -5.98 -11.90
C THR A 83 17.70 -6.14 -10.55
N ALA A 84 16.89 -7.19 -10.39
CA ALA A 84 16.01 -7.36 -9.23
C ALA A 84 16.76 -7.47 -7.91
N ASP A 85 17.94 -8.07 -7.88
CA ASP A 85 18.72 -8.19 -6.64
C ASP A 85 19.19 -6.83 -6.14
N GLU A 86 19.88 -6.09 -6.99
CA GLU A 86 20.46 -4.79 -6.67
C GLU A 86 19.36 -3.77 -6.33
N GLN A 87 18.33 -3.66 -7.18
CA GLN A 87 17.25 -2.68 -6.99
C GLN A 87 16.37 -2.99 -5.76
N ALA A 88 16.12 -4.27 -5.48
CA ALA A 88 15.35 -4.63 -4.28
C ALA A 88 16.13 -4.34 -3.00
N HIS A 89 17.44 -4.62 -2.97
CA HIS A 89 18.30 -4.28 -1.85
C HIS A 89 18.41 -2.76 -1.65
N GLU A 90 18.51 -2.00 -2.74
CA GLU A 90 18.54 -0.54 -2.68
C GLU A 90 17.23 0.05 -2.15
N LEU A 91 16.08 -0.39 -2.68
CA LEU A 91 14.77 0.06 -2.19
C LEU A 91 14.60 -0.20 -0.70
N LEU A 92 14.92 -1.40 -0.23
CA LEU A 92 14.79 -1.75 1.19
C LEU A 92 15.77 -0.96 2.07
N ARG A 93 17.00 -0.74 1.60
CA ARG A 93 18.00 0.08 2.28
C ARG A 93 17.53 1.53 2.41
N ALA A 94 17.03 2.13 1.33
CA ALA A 94 16.52 3.50 1.32
C ALA A 94 15.31 3.66 2.26
N CYS A 95 14.47 2.63 2.37
CA CYS A 95 13.32 2.60 3.28
C CYS A 95 13.68 2.17 4.71
N ARG A 96 14.94 1.84 5.01
CA ARG A 96 15.42 1.33 6.31
C ARG A 96 14.72 0.06 6.78
N ILE A 97 14.37 -0.83 5.85
CA ILE A 97 13.69 -2.10 6.12
C ILE A 97 14.71 -3.24 6.07
N ASP A 98 14.74 -4.09 7.10
CA ASP A 98 15.57 -5.31 7.09
C ASP A 98 15.06 -6.28 6.00
N PRO A 99 15.91 -6.70 5.04
CA PRO A 99 15.58 -7.66 3.98
C PRO A 99 14.98 -8.98 4.48
N THR A 100 15.28 -9.38 5.72
CA THR A 100 14.78 -10.61 6.36
C THR A 100 13.44 -10.43 7.10
N THR A 101 12.91 -9.21 7.11
CA THR A 101 11.58 -8.92 7.68
C THR A 101 10.50 -9.68 6.91
N ARG A 102 9.50 -10.20 7.61
CA ARG A 102 8.33 -10.82 6.97
C ARG A 102 7.31 -9.73 6.63
N PRO A 103 6.66 -9.78 5.44
CA PRO A 103 5.76 -8.71 4.98
C PRO A 103 4.69 -8.27 5.99
N PHE A 104 4.10 -9.21 6.75
CA PHE A 104 3.05 -8.89 7.72
C PHE A 104 3.53 -8.12 8.96
N LYS A 105 4.85 -7.97 9.14
CA LYS A 105 5.45 -7.13 10.18
C LYS A 105 5.66 -5.69 9.74
N LEU A 106 5.54 -5.40 8.44
CA LEU A 106 5.74 -4.06 7.90
C LEU A 106 4.55 -3.17 8.21
N GLY A 107 4.80 -1.99 8.78
CA GLY A 107 3.81 -0.95 9.06
C GLY A 107 3.39 -0.15 7.83
N VAL A 108 2.33 0.65 7.96
CA VAL A 108 1.85 1.51 6.85
C VAL A 108 2.91 2.55 6.46
N ASP A 109 3.66 3.09 7.42
CA ASP A 109 4.72 4.07 7.18
C ASP A 109 5.85 3.48 6.31
N GLU A 110 6.27 2.25 6.59
CA GLU A 110 7.28 1.53 5.80
C GLU A 110 6.78 1.26 4.38
N ILE A 111 5.53 0.81 4.23
CA ILE A 111 4.91 0.63 2.90
C ILE A 111 4.81 1.96 2.17
N GLY A 112 4.48 3.05 2.85
CA GLY A 112 4.43 4.39 2.28
C GLY A 112 5.79 4.84 1.75
N ALA A 113 6.86 4.64 2.53
CA ALA A 113 8.22 4.91 2.08
C ALA A 113 8.61 4.09 0.84
N MET A 114 8.22 2.80 0.81
CA MET A 114 8.43 1.94 -0.37
C MET A 114 7.68 2.46 -1.60
N CYS A 115 6.46 2.98 -1.42
CA CYS A 115 5.69 3.57 -2.52
C CYS A 115 6.38 4.79 -3.11
N VAL A 116 6.79 5.74 -2.26
CA VAL A 116 7.48 6.96 -2.70
C VAL A 116 8.77 6.63 -3.44
N HIS A 117 9.57 5.71 -2.89
CA HIS A 117 10.81 5.26 -3.54
C HIS A 117 10.54 4.57 -4.88
N PHE A 118 9.59 3.64 -4.92
CA PHE A 118 9.26 2.92 -6.15
C PHE A 118 8.71 3.85 -7.24
N GLU A 119 7.92 4.85 -6.86
CA GLU A 119 7.40 5.85 -7.80
C GLU A 119 8.52 6.67 -8.43
N ALA A 120 9.51 7.08 -7.63
CA ALA A 120 10.70 7.78 -8.13
C ALA A 120 11.51 6.90 -9.11
N GLU A 121 11.69 5.62 -8.79
CA GLU A 121 12.36 4.67 -9.70
C GLU A 121 11.59 4.47 -11.00
N CYS A 122 10.25 4.39 -10.97
CA CYS A 122 9.45 4.27 -12.18
C CYS A 122 9.55 5.51 -13.09
N ARG A 123 9.79 6.70 -12.51
CA ARG A 123 10.05 7.91 -13.31
C ARG A 123 11.45 7.93 -13.92
N ARG A 124 12.44 7.34 -13.25
CA ARG A 124 13.80 7.18 -13.78
C ARG A 124 13.86 6.11 -14.88
N ILE A 125 13.04 5.07 -14.75
CA ILE A 125 13.03 3.90 -15.64
C ILE A 125 11.61 3.73 -16.20
N PRO A 126 11.27 4.43 -17.31
CA PRO A 126 9.98 4.25 -17.97
C PRO A 126 9.72 2.77 -18.31
N GLY A 127 8.48 2.32 -18.11
CA GLY A 127 8.07 0.93 -18.30
C GLY A 127 8.15 0.06 -17.04
N LEU A 128 8.93 0.45 -16.02
CA LEU A 128 9.00 -0.27 -14.74
C LEU A 128 7.63 -0.30 -14.03
N PHE A 129 6.84 0.76 -14.17
CA PHE A 129 5.49 0.82 -13.62
C PHE A 129 4.54 -0.22 -14.24
N LEU A 130 4.81 -0.68 -15.47
CA LEU A 130 4.01 -1.70 -16.15
C LEU A 130 4.63 -3.10 -16.07
N TYR A 131 5.85 -3.21 -15.58
CA TYR A 131 6.53 -4.50 -15.43
C TYR A 131 5.74 -5.46 -14.53
N ASP A 132 5.64 -6.71 -14.96
CA ASP A 132 5.01 -7.80 -14.25
C ASP A 132 5.88 -9.06 -14.38
N HIS A 133 6.42 -9.53 -13.26
CA HIS A 133 7.27 -10.73 -13.20
C HIS A 133 6.61 -12.00 -13.77
N ALA A 134 5.27 -12.06 -13.82
CA ALA A 134 4.55 -13.18 -14.44
C ALA A 134 4.58 -13.14 -15.97
N ARG A 135 4.85 -11.97 -16.59
CA ARG A 135 4.83 -11.75 -18.04
C ARG A 135 6.23 -11.54 -18.60
N LYS A 136 7.03 -12.61 -18.60
CA LYS A 136 8.47 -12.57 -18.97
C LYS A 136 8.80 -12.08 -20.40
N HIS A 137 7.84 -12.05 -21.32
CA HIS A 137 8.08 -11.63 -22.72
C HIS A 137 8.01 -10.12 -22.94
N ARG A 138 7.64 -9.33 -21.92
CA ARG A 138 7.49 -7.88 -22.01
C ARG A 138 8.74 -7.20 -21.45
N THR A 139 9.60 -6.71 -22.33
CA THR A 139 10.81 -6.00 -21.91
C THR A 139 10.48 -4.59 -21.42
N LEU A 140 11.37 -3.99 -20.61
CA LEU A 140 11.20 -2.60 -20.18
C LEU A 140 11.14 -1.64 -21.37
N GLU A 141 11.92 -1.87 -22.42
CA GLU A 141 11.90 -1.05 -23.64
C GLU A 141 10.54 -1.07 -24.33
N MET A 142 9.89 -2.23 -24.43
CA MET A 142 8.53 -2.32 -24.98
C MET A 142 7.54 -1.54 -24.11
N LEU A 143 7.62 -1.71 -22.79
CA LEU A 143 6.74 -1.07 -21.82
C LEU A 143 6.96 0.44 -21.73
N ALA A 144 8.17 0.92 -21.97
CA ALA A 144 8.53 2.33 -21.95
C ALA A 144 7.81 3.15 -23.04
N ASN A 145 7.41 2.49 -24.13
CA ASN A 145 6.70 3.11 -25.26
C ASN A 145 5.17 3.11 -25.09
N GLU A 146 4.64 2.51 -24.01
CA GLU A 146 3.20 2.51 -23.74
C GLU A 146 2.75 3.84 -23.12
N GLU A 147 1.50 4.25 -23.39
CA GLU A 147 0.96 5.55 -22.93
C GLU A 147 0.99 5.72 -21.41
N ASN A 148 0.98 4.62 -20.66
CA ASN A 148 1.02 4.56 -19.19
C ASN A 148 2.35 4.01 -18.65
N ALA A 149 3.46 4.23 -19.38
CA ALA A 149 4.80 3.77 -19.00
C ALA A 149 5.29 4.29 -17.63
N ILE A 150 4.78 5.45 -17.21
CA ILE A 150 5.08 6.08 -15.92
C ILE A 150 3.84 6.08 -15.02
N PRO A 151 4.00 6.07 -13.69
CA PRO A 151 2.89 6.11 -12.77
C PRO A 151 2.11 7.43 -12.92
N PRO A 152 0.78 7.41 -12.76
CA PRO A 152 -0.02 8.63 -12.71
C PRO A 152 0.46 9.55 -11.58
N GLU A 153 0.40 10.86 -11.81
CA GLU A 153 0.75 11.82 -10.77
C GLU A 153 -0.32 11.83 -9.68
N TYR A 154 0.14 11.76 -8.42
CA TYR A 154 -0.72 12.01 -7.29
C TYR A 154 -1.17 13.48 -7.33
N THR A 155 -2.45 13.69 -7.59
CA THR A 155 -3.09 14.98 -7.39
C THR A 155 -3.78 14.95 -6.03
N PRO A 156 -3.27 15.70 -5.03
CA PRO A 156 -4.03 15.90 -3.82
C PRO A 156 -5.40 16.44 -4.19
N PRO A 157 -6.49 16.00 -3.56
CA PRO A 157 -7.82 16.57 -3.78
C PRO A 157 -7.76 18.07 -3.49
N THR A 158 -7.54 18.87 -4.53
CA THR A 158 -7.37 20.32 -4.43
C THR A 158 -8.77 20.91 -4.53
N GLY A 159 -9.28 21.46 -3.43
CA GLY A 159 -10.62 22.06 -3.40
C GLY A 159 -11.69 21.33 -2.60
N MET A 160 -11.37 20.45 -1.65
CA MET A 160 -12.28 20.22 -0.51
C MET A 160 -12.19 21.38 0.50
N THR A 161 -12.25 22.61 -0.01
CA THR A 161 -12.64 23.79 0.77
C THR A 161 -14.16 23.77 0.79
N ASP A 162 -14.74 22.92 1.63
CA ASP A 162 -16.02 23.11 2.29
C ASP A 162 -16.39 21.81 3.02
N ALA A 163 -16.30 21.87 4.33
CA ALA A 163 -17.18 21.23 5.31
C ALA A 163 -18.27 20.26 4.75
N GLN A 164 -17.88 19.08 4.26
CA GLN A 164 -18.81 17.97 4.05
C GLN A 164 -18.46 16.72 4.88
N PHE A 165 -17.31 16.73 5.57
CA PHE A 165 -16.96 15.71 6.57
C PHE A 165 -16.51 16.39 7.86
N ASP A 166 -17.46 16.59 8.79
CA ASP A 166 -17.18 17.10 10.15
C ASP A 166 -16.42 16.05 11.02
N GLU A 167 -16.32 14.81 10.54
CA GLU A 167 -15.71 13.66 11.25
C GLU A 167 -14.44 13.09 10.56
N GLY A 168 -13.70 13.87 9.77
CA GLY A 168 -12.48 13.38 9.10
C GLY A 168 -11.27 13.24 10.02
N VAL A 169 -10.45 12.19 9.84
CA VAL A 169 -9.19 12.03 10.58
C VAL A 169 -8.08 12.82 9.87
N SER A 170 -7.63 13.91 10.49
CA SER A 170 -6.48 14.70 10.04
C SER A 170 -5.16 14.08 10.54
N LEU A 171 -4.11 14.09 9.70
CA LEU A 171 -2.75 13.69 10.09
C LEU A 171 -2.21 14.49 11.29
N ARG A 172 -2.65 15.74 11.45
CA ARG A 172 -2.26 16.62 12.58
C ARG A 172 -2.68 16.06 13.94
N ASN A 173 -3.80 15.34 14.00
CA ASN A 173 -4.33 14.77 15.23
C ASN A 173 -3.60 13.47 15.65
N LEU A 174 -2.85 12.84 14.73
CA LEU A 174 -2.07 11.63 15.02
C LEU A 174 -0.72 11.95 15.67
N VAL A 175 -0.06 13.05 15.28
CA VAL A 175 1.20 13.50 15.90
C VAL A 175 0.97 13.83 17.38
N ALA A 176 -0.15 14.50 17.71
CA ALA A 176 -0.53 14.78 19.09
C ALA A 176 -0.77 13.50 19.91
N LYS A 177 -1.52 12.53 19.37
CA LYS A 177 -1.77 11.25 20.05
C LYS A 177 -0.52 10.38 20.25
N LYS A 178 0.49 10.51 19.39
CA LYS A 178 1.74 9.74 19.52
C LYS A 178 2.68 10.36 20.55
N ALA A 179 2.57 11.66 20.82
CA ALA A 179 3.34 12.39 21.83
C ALA A 179 2.80 12.19 23.27
N ASP A 180 1.51 11.84 23.43
CA ASP A 180 0.90 11.58 24.75
C ASP A 180 1.05 10.12 25.24
N VAL A 181 1.66 9.24 24.43
CA VAL A 181 1.82 7.80 24.70
C VAL A 181 3.30 7.40 24.89
N GLU A 182 4.21 8.37 24.86
CA GLU A 182 5.63 8.22 25.22
C GLU A 182 5.89 8.81 26.61
#